data_AF-A0A973HW42-F1
#
_entry.id   AF-A0A973HW42-F1
#
_cell.length_a   1.000
_cell.length_b   1.000
_cell.length_c   1.000
_cell.angle_alpha   90.00
_cell.angle_beta   90.00
_cell.angle_gamma   90.00
#
_symmetry.space_group_name_H-M   'P 1'
#
loop_
_entity.id
_entity.type
_entity.pdbx_description
1 polymer ?
#
loop_
_entity_poly.entity_id
_entity_poly.type
_entity_poly.pdbx_seq_one_letter_code
_entity_poly.pdbx_strand_id
1 'polypeptide(L)'
;MLNHGKILLLSVTMLLAGCVEGFEQHLKDAIELYKERKVQYAEQSDGATNALFTKLIATETLLLPIAATFDARALPHVKNGVMIIANDFVLMEDNLGFDYPMAPADDLSFELLGEAQQILNALNATNSHDAIAITEAVNTALLAIEDFERYNNVYLAMTKHLVESLGFGALHSLYYRCDSQGETYRLGQDLMLLQAAAIKLGNPLSYDKQANQFHQQSLGILVNDLPHIPFLKEYDEYKMLDEAHLSNCLAD
;
A
#
# COMPACT_ATOMS: atom_id res chain seq x y z
N MET A 1 6.71 33.87 35.78
CA MET A 1 7.58 34.09 34.61
C MET A 1 8.50 32.90 34.47
N LEU A 2 8.16 31.95 33.60
CA LEU A 2 9.06 30.89 33.15
C LEU A 2 8.58 30.45 31.75
N ASN A 3 9.51 30.61 30.83
CA ASN A 3 9.35 30.66 29.38
C ASN A 3 9.04 29.25 28.85
N HIS A 4 7.89 29.06 28.22
CA HIS A 4 7.54 27.77 27.60
C HIS A 4 8.30 27.65 26.29
N GLY A 5 9.28 26.75 26.27
CA GLY A 5 10.06 26.41 25.10
C GLY A 5 9.12 25.97 23.98
N LYS A 6 9.19 26.68 22.85
CA LYS A 6 8.61 26.25 21.60
C LYS A 6 9.29 24.95 21.21
N ILE A 7 8.55 23.84 21.25
CA ILE A 7 8.95 22.59 20.60
C ILE A 7 8.89 22.91 19.11
N LEU A 8 10.08 23.10 18.53
CA LEU A 8 10.27 23.22 17.10
C LEU A 8 10.08 21.79 16.56
N LEU A 9 8.88 21.46 16.07
CA LEU A 9 8.74 20.32 15.16
C LEU A 9 9.74 20.59 14.04
N LEU A 10 10.69 19.68 13.85
CA LEU A 10 11.55 19.64 12.67
C LEU A 10 10.64 19.38 11.47
N SER A 11 10.06 20.44 10.92
CA SER A 11 9.57 20.47 9.56
C SER A 11 10.78 20.20 8.68
N VAL A 12 10.98 18.94 8.30
CA VAL A 12 11.86 18.59 7.18
C VAL A 12 11.14 19.12 5.94
N THR A 13 11.29 20.42 5.68
CA THR A 13 11.08 20.99 4.36
C THR A 13 12.18 20.44 3.47
N MET A 14 11.99 19.22 2.98
CA MET A 14 12.61 18.81 1.74
C MET A 14 12.06 19.74 0.65
N LEU A 15 12.86 20.73 0.28
CA LEU A 15 12.66 21.49 -0.96
C LEU A 15 12.84 20.53 -2.13
N LEU A 16 11.79 19.79 -2.47
CA LEU A 16 11.73 19.01 -3.70
C LEU A 16 11.44 19.97 -4.86
N ALA A 17 12.50 20.45 -5.48
CA ALA A 17 12.50 20.87 -6.88
C ALA A 17 12.61 19.65 -7.83
N GLY A 18 12.21 18.46 -7.37
CA GLY A 18 11.99 17.26 -8.15
C GLY A 18 10.49 17.06 -8.34
N CYS A 19 10.08 16.41 -9.43
CA CYS A 19 8.68 16.09 -9.68
C CYS A 19 8.07 15.47 -8.42
N VAL A 20 6.86 15.89 -8.09
CA VAL A 20 6.07 15.23 -7.06
C VAL A 20 5.75 13.85 -7.63
N GLU A 21 6.51 12.83 -7.22
CA GLU A 21 6.32 11.45 -7.68
C GLU A 21 5.06 10.91 -6.99
N GLY A 22 3.93 11.05 -7.69
CA GLY A 22 2.62 10.64 -7.20
C GLY A 22 2.24 9.24 -7.66
N PHE A 23 0.95 8.99 -7.67
CA PHE A 23 0.39 7.68 -8.02
C PHE A 23 0.79 7.26 -9.44
N GLU A 24 0.76 8.17 -10.42
CA GLU A 24 1.07 7.81 -11.80
C GLU A 24 2.54 7.38 -11.97
N GLN A 25 3.46 8.03 -11.25
CA GLN A 25 4.88 7.69 -11.32
C GLN A 25 5.14 6.32 -10.68
N HIS A 26 4.56 6.05 -9.51
CA HIS A 26 4.63 4.73 -8.88
C HIS A 26 4.19 3.60 -9.82
N LEU A 27 3.08 3.78 -10.55
CA LEU A 27 2.61 2.81 -11.53
C LEU A 27 3.57 2.63 -12.71
N LYS A 28 4.19 3.70 -13.20
CA LYS A 28 5.20 3.62 -14.29
C LYS A 28 6.43 2.85 -13.83
N ASP A 29 6.90 3.11 -12.62
CA ASP A 29 8.07 2.43 -12.07
C ASP A 29 7.76 0.95 -11.83
N ALA A 30 6.55 0.62 -11.36
CA ALA A 30 6.10 -0.77 -11.22
C ALA A 30 6.06 -1.48 -12.59
N ILE A 31 5.58 -0.83 -13.64
CA ILE A 31 5.56 -1.39 -15.00
C ILE A 31 6.97 -1.68 -15.51
N GLU A 32 7.92 -0.77 -15.31
CA GLU A 32 9.31 -0.97 -15.74
C GLU A 32 9.96 -2.10 -14.94
N LEU A 33 9.79 -2.14 -13.62
CA LEU A 33 10.27 -3.24 -12.77
C LEU A 33 9.67 -4.58 -13.21
N TYR A 34 8.36 -4.65 -13.44
CA TYR A 34 7.71 -5.88 -13.87
C TYR A 34 8.13 -6.35 -15.26
N LYS A 35 8.50 -5.45 -16.18
CA LYS A 35 9.08 -5.85 -17.47
C LYS A 35 10.43 -6.52 -17.28
N GLU A 36 11.27 -6.00 -16.38
CA GLU A 36 12.55 -6.60 -16.03
C GLU A 36 12.34 -7.97 -15.36
N ARG A 37 11.55 -8.01 -14.29
CA ARG A 37 11.25 -9.23 -13.51
C ARG A 37 10.61 -10.32 -14.36
N LYS A 38 9.76 -9.95 -15.32
CA LYS A 38 9.18 -10.91 -16.28
C LYS A 38 10.25 -11.70 -17.02
N VAL A 39 11.31 -11.05 -17.50
CA VAL A 39 12.41 -11.74 -18.21
C VAL A 39 13.15 -12.65 -17.24
N GLN A 40 13.55 -12.09 -16.09
CA GLN A 40 14.36 -12.78 -15.08
C GLN A 40 13.67 -14.04 -14.53
N TYR A 41 12.41 -13.95 -14.12
CA TYR A 41 11.67 -15.12 -13.62
C TYR A 41 11.23 -16.08 -14.74
N ALA A 42 11.06 -15.61 -15.98
CA ALA A 42 10.77 -16.51 -17.09
C ALA A 42 11.96 -17.44 -17.37
N GLU A 43 13.19 -16.95 -17.26
CA GLU A 43 14.40 -17.77 -17.41
C GLU A 43 14.49 -18.89 -16.36
N GLN A 44 14.03 -18.63 -15.13
CA GLN A 44 14.05 -19.62 -14.03
C GLN A 44 12.87 -20.60 -14.04
N SER A 45 11.83 -20.34 -14.84
CA SER A 45 10.57 -21.09 -14.79
C SER A 45 10.13 -21.63 -16.16
N ASP A 46 11.03 -21.64 -17.14
CA ASP A 46 10.73 -21.96 -18.54
C ASP A 46 9.52 -21.17 -19.10
N GLY A 47 9.42 -19.91 -18.66
CA GLY A 47 8.36 -18.98 -19.06
C GLY A 47 7.01 -19.16 -18.36
N ALA A 48 6.87 -20.05 -17.37
CA ALA A 48 5.61 -20.27 -16.66
C ALA A 48 5.06 -19.02 -15.93
N THR A 49 5.94 -18.07 -15.58
CA THR A 49 5.60 -16.83 -14.87
C THR A 49 5.10 -15.71 -15.79
N ASN A 50 5.22 -15.86 -17.11
CA ASN A 50 4.91 -14.82 -18.08
C ASN A 50 3.47 -14.30 -17.99
N ALA A 51 2.51 -15.19 -17.74
CA ALA A 51 1.09 -14.82 -17.67
C ALA A 51 0.82 -13.89 -16.48
N LEU A 52 1.43 -14.18 -15.32
CA LEU A 52 1.29 -13.37 -14.11
C LEU A 52 1.85 -11.96 -14.34
N PHE A 53 3.08 -11.83 -14.85
CA PHE A 53 3.66 -10.51 -15.12
C PHE A 53 2.94 -9.74 -16.22
N THR A 54 2.43 -10.42 -17.24
CA THR A 54 1.60 -9.76 -18.27
C THR A 54 0.31 -9.21 -17.65
N LYS A 55 -0.32 -9.95 -16.73
CA LYS A 55 -1.48 -9.48 -15.99
C LYS A 55 -1.15 -8.28 -15.09
N LEU A 56 -0.03 -8.32 -14.35
CA LEU A 56 0.44 -7.20 -13.53
C LEU A 56 0.63 -5.93 -14.36
N ILE A 57 1.47 -6.00 -15.41
CA ILE A 57 1.75 -4.87 -16.30
C ILE A 57 0.45 -4.31 -16.91
N ALA A 58 -0.46 -5.17 -17.36
CA ALA A 58 -1.74 -4.73 -17.92
C ALA A 58 -2.61 -4.01 -16.88
N THR A 59 -2.62 -4.49 -15.63
CA THR A 59 -3.39 -3.90 -14.54
C THR A 59 -2.88 -2.48 -14.24
N GLU A 60 -1.57 -2.32 -14.05
CA GLU A 60 -0.98 -1.00 -13.80
C GLU A 60 -1.21 -0.05 -14.98
N THR A 61 -1.04 -0.54 -16.21
CA THR A 61 -1.25 0.26 -17.42
C THR A 61 -2.70 0.78 -17.52
N LEU A 62 -3.68 -0.04 -17.15
CA LEU A 62 -5.09 0.35 -17.13
C LEU A 62 -5.40 1.38 -16.04
N LEU A 63 -4.63 1.40 -14.94
CA LEU A 63 -4.79 2.35 -13.85
C LEU A 63 -4.11 3.70 -14.10
N LEU A 64 -3.12 3.80 -15.02
CA LEU A 64 -2.40 5.04 -15.32
C LEU A 64 -3.30 6.28 -15.52
N PRO A 65 -4.41 6.23 -16.31
CA PRO A 65 -5.25 7.41 -16.48
C PRO A 65 -5.99 7.83 -15.19
N ILE A 66 -6.33 6.85 -14.35
CA ILE A 66 -6.96 7.09 -13.05
C ILE A 66 -5.92 7.73 -12.12
N ALA A 67 -4.70 7.18 -12.07
CA ALA A 67 -3.61 7.71 -11.28
C ALA A 67 -3.26 9.16 -11.65
N ALA A 68 -3.13 9.47 -12.95
CA ALA A 68 -2.92 10.82 -13.45
C ALA A 68 -4.04 11.80 -13.01
N THR A 69 -5.27 11.31 -12.89
CA THR A 69 -6.40 12.11 -12.40
C THR A 69 -6.27 12.43 -10.90
N PHE A 70 -5.82 11.47 -10.08
CA PHE A 70 -5.55 11.72 -8.66
C PHE A 70 -4.39 12.71 -8.47
N ASP A 71 -3.30 12.54 -9.22
CA ASP A 71 -2.15 13.45 -9.17
C ASP A 71 -2.54 14.88 -9.58
N ALA A 72 -3.35 15.02 -10.64
CA ALA A 72 -3.87 16.32 -11.07
C ALA A 72 -4.76 16.99 -10.01
N ARG A 73 -5.56 16.20 -9.27
CA ARG A 73 -6.41 16.70 -8.17
C ARG A 73 -5.60 17.05 -6.93
N ALA A 74 -4.48 16.38 -6.68
CA ALA A 74 -3.57 16.66 -5.58
C ALA A 74 -2.73 17.93 -5.81
N LEU A 75 -2.40 18.25 -7.06
CA LEU A 75 -1.47 19.33 -7.42
C LEU A 75 -1.76 20.70 -6.77
N PRO A 76 -3.00 21.18 -6.64
CA PRO A 76 -3.27 22.44 -5.94
C PRO A 76 -2.89 22.40 -4.45
N HIS A 77 -3.13 21.27 -3.78
CA HIS A 77 -2.82 21.09 -2.36
C HIS A 77 -1.31 20.93 -2.14
N VAL A 78 -0.64 20.19 -3.03
CA VAL A 78 0.82 20.03 -3.02
C VAL A 78 1.53 21.36 -3.18
N LYS A 79 1.04 22.24 -4.08
CA LYS A 79 1.56 23.61 -4.24
C LYS A 79 1.39 24.47 -2.98
N ASN A 80 0.46 24.12 -2.10
CA ASN A 80 0.22 24.78 -0.82
C ASN A 80 0.92 24.05 0.35
N GLY A 81 1.76 23.05 0.08
CA GLY A 81 2.56 22.35 1.08
C GLY A 81 1.91 21.08 1.67
N VAL A 82 0.71 20.70 1.23
CA VAL A 82 0.04 19.45 1.67
C VAL A 82 0.28 18.35 0.65
N MET A 83 1.18 17.42 0.97
CA MET A 83 1.70 16.37 0.07
C MET A 83 0.73 15.18 -0.12
N ILE A 84 -0.57 15.44 -0.19
CA ILE A 84 -1.59 14.39 -0.39
C ILE A 84 -1.38 13.63 -1.70
N ILE A 85 -1.63 12.31 -1.70
CA ILE A 85 -1.34 11.36 -2.79
C ILE A 85 0.16 11.18 -3.03
N ALA A 86 0.92 12.26 -3.14
CA ALA A 86 2.36 12.24 -3.39
C ALA A 86 3.15 11.43 -2.35
N ASN A 87 2.81 11.58 -1.07
CA ASN A 87 3.46 10.85 0.01
C ASN A 87 2.78 9.52 0.34
N ASP A 88 1.74 9.12 -0.40
CA ASP A 88 0.97 7.90 -0.14
C ASP A 88 1.47 6.71 -0.99
N PHE A 89 2.37 6.96 -1.94
CA PHE A 89 2.99 5.94 -2.79
C PHE A 89 4.49 5.90 -2.56
N VAL A 90 4.96 4.76 -2.04
CA VAL A 90 6.39 4.50 -1.81
C VAL A 90 7.14 4.27 -3.11
N LEU A 91 8.45 4.50 -3.08
CA LEU A 91 9.31 4.25 -4.23
C LEU A 91 9.40 2.75 -4.51
N MET A 92 9.25 2.37 -5.78
CA MET A 92 9.35 0.96 -6.19
C MET A 92 10.73 0.36 -5.96
N GLU A 93 11.79 1.18 -5.79
CA GLU A 93 13.15 0.71 -5.50
C GLU A 93 13.31 0.14 -4.08
N ASP A 94 12.39 0.41 -3.15
CA ASP A 94 12.38 -0.14 -1.79
C ASP A 94 11.82 -1.59 -1.75
N ASN A 95 12.15 -2.39 -2.77
CA ASN A 95 11.86 -3.82 -2.84
C ASN A 95 13.10 -4.65 -2.44
N LEU A 96 12.91 -5.94 -2.15
CA LEU A 96 14.03 -6.79 -1.70
C LEU A 96 15.05 -7.10 -2.82
N GLY A 97 14.64 -7.01 -4.08
CA GLY A 97 15.45 -7.31 -5.25
C GLY A 97 15.30 -8.76 -5.72
N PHE A 98 15.47 -8.99 -7.03
CA PHE A 98 15.28 -10.30 -7.67
C PHE A 98 16.06 -11.42 -6.99
N ASP A 99 17.34 -11.18 -6.69
CA ASP A 99 18.24 -12.17 -6.11
C ASP A 99 18.05 -12.38 -4.60
N TYR A 100 17.06 -11.72 -3.98
CA TYR A 100 16.83 -11.88 -2.55
C TYR A 100 16.40 -13.32 -2.22
N PRO A 101 17.09 -14.00 -1.29
CA PRO A 101 16.80 -15.39 -0.99
C PRO A 101 15.45 -15.54 -0.31
N MET A 102 14.67 -16.54 -0.75
CA MET A 102 13.36 -16.86 -0.20
C MET A 102 13.34 -18.31 0.29
N ALA A 103 12.69 -18.57 1.42
CA ALA A 103 12.37 -19.94 1.82
C ALA A 103 11.22 -20.49 0.95
N PRO A 104 11.20 -21.80 0.65
CA PRO A 104 10.09 -22.39 -0.06
C PRO A 104 8.80 -22.31 0.78
N ALA A 105 7.71 -21.90 0.15
CA ALA A 105 6.37 -21.91 0.74
C ALA A 105 5.67 -23.27 0.58
N ASP A 106 4.65 -23.51 1.40
CA ASP A 106 3.65 -24.55 1.18
C ASP A 106 2.57 -24.09 0.19
N ASP A 107 1.72 -25.02 -0.30
CA ASP A 107 0.65 -24.70 -1.23
C ASP A 107 -0.49 -23.90 -0.57
N LEU A 108 -0.82 -22.74 -1.14
CA LEU A 108 -1.98 -21.94 -0.77
C LEU A 108 -3.28 -22.62 -1.25
N SER A 109 -3.78 -23.62 -0.53
CA SER A 109 -4.93 -24.42 -0.94
C SER A 109 -6.23 -23.61 -1.12
N PHE A 110 -7.26 -24.19 -1.76
CA PHE A 110 -8.58 -23.54 -1.86
C PHE A 110 -9.24 -23.27 -0.50
N GLU A 111 -8.99 -24.14 0.48
CA GLU A 111 -9.49 -23.94 1.86
C GLU A 111 -8.81 -22.73 2.50
N LEU A 112 -7.48 -22.66 2.39
CA LEU A 112 -6.68 -21.52 2.86
C LEU A 112 -7.06 -20.21 2.16
N LEU A 113 -7.36 -20.24 0.86
CA LEU A 113 -7.91 -19.08 0.15
C LEU A 113 -9.25 -18.63 0.75
N GLY A 114 -10.10 -19.56 1.14
CA GLY A 114 -11.37 -19.27 1.82
C GLY A 114 -11.16 -18.60 3.18
N GLU A 115 -10.18 -19.06 3.96
CA GLU A 115 -9.81 -18.46 5.25
C GLU A 115 -9.22 -17.06 5.09
N ALA A 116 -8.26 -16.88 4.18
CA ALA A 116 -7.69 -15.57 3.87
C ALA A 116 -8.77 -14.59 3.37
N GLN A 117 -9.74 -15.07 2.59
CA GLN A 117 -10.87 -14.27 2.15
C GLN A 117 -11.75 -13.81 3.33
N GLN A 118 -11.84 -14.54 4.44
CA GLN A 118 -12.57 -14.07 5.62
C GLN A 118 -11.89 -12.86 6.28
N ILE A 119 -10.56 -12.81 6.29
CA ILE A 119 -9.82 -11.63 6.78
C ILE A 119 -10.19 -10.41 5.92
N LEU A 120 -10.18 -10.56 4.59
CA LEU A 120 -10.57 -9.48 3.68
C LEU A 120 -12.06 -9.13 3.77
N ASN A 121 -12.94 -10.09 4.04
CA ASN A 121 -14.36 -9.81 4.23
C ASN A 121 -14.61 -8.95 5.48
N ALA A 122 -13.88 -9.22 6.57
CA ALA A 122 -13.95 -8.41 7.78
C ALA A 122 -13.48 -6.97 7.51
N LEU A 123 -12.34 -6.81 6.81
CA LEU A 123 -11.87 -5.49 6.38
C LEU A 123 -12.89 -4.77 5.48
N ASN A 124 -13.43 -5.46 4.46
CA ASN A 124 -14.39 -4.91 3.50
C ASN A 124 -15.76 -4.56 4.10
N ALA A 125 -16.08 -5.03 5.31
CA ALA A 125 -17.29 -4.64 6.04
C ALA A 125 -17.15 -3.25 6.70
N THR A 126 -15.93 -2.71 6.77
CA THR A 126 -15.62 -1.40 7.33
C THR A 126 -16.14 -0.29 6.42
N ASN A 127 -16.61 0.81 7.01
CA ASN A 127 -17.01 1.99 6.24
C ASN A 127 -15.80 2.63 5.55
N SER A 128 -15.66 2.43 4.24
CA SER A 128 -14.55 2.98 3.44
C SER A 128 -14.50 4.51 3.33
N HIS A 129 -15.48 5.23 3.89
CA HIS A 129 -15.42 6.70 4.01
C HIS A 129 -14.88 7.18 5.36
N ASP A 130 -14.74 6.28 6.34
CA ASP A 130 -14.25 6.60 7.68
C ASP A 130 -12.77 6.19 7.80
N ALA A 131 -11.89 7.18 7.66
CA ALA A 131 -10.45 6.99 7.70
C ALA A 131 -9.98 6.37 9.03
N ILE A 132 -10.54 6.78 10.17
CA ILE A 132 -10.18 6.21 11.47
C ILE A 132 -10.56 4.72 11.49
N ALA A 133 -11.81 4.41 11.12
CA ALA A 133 -12.27 3.03 11.10
C ALA A 133 -11.45 2.14 10.16
N ILE A 134 -11.07 2.65 8.99
CA ILE A 134 -10.23 1.92 8.03
C ILE A 134 -8.82 1.71 8.57
N THR A 135 -8.19 2.72 9.16
CA THR A 135 -6.87 2.60 9.78
C THR A 135 -6.84 1.49 10.85
N GLU A 136 -7.85 1.44 11.73
CA GLU A 136 -7.97 0.35 12.73
C GLU A 136 -8.21 -1.04 12.10
N ALA A 137 -9.10 -1.10 11.11
CA ALA A 137 -9.45 -2.35 10.44
C ALA A 137 -8.27 -2.92 9.65
N VAL A 138 -7.46 -2.05 9.01
CA VAL A 138 -6.25 -2.45 8.30
C VAL A 138 -5.21 -3.01 9.26
N ASN A 139 -4.94 -2.34 10.39
CA ASN A 139 -4.02 -2.88 11.40
C ASN A 139 -4.45 -4.28 11.86
N THR A 140 -5.73 -4.46 12.16
CA THR A 140 -6.30 -5.77 12.54
C THR A 140 -6.12 -6.81 11.42
N ALA A 141 -6.39 -6.44 10.17
CA ALA A 141 -6.29 -7.32 9.02
C ALA A 141 -4.83 -7.73 8.74
N LEU A 142 -3.88 -6.82 8.87
CA LEU A 142 -2.46 -7.10 8.64
C LEU A 142 -1.89 -8.04 9.69
N LEU A 143 -2.19 -7.83 10.97
CA LEU A 143 -1.80 -8.77 12.03
C LEU A 143 -2.38 -10.18 11.79
N ALA A 144 -3.64 -10.25 11.34
CA ALA A 144 -4.26 -11.52 10.97
C ALA A 144 -3.61 -12.17 9.73
N ILE A 145 -3.23 -11.38 8.72
CA ILE A 145 -2.49 -11.86 7.54
C ILE A 145 -1.12 -12.39 7.95
N GLU A 146 -0.37 -11.67 8.80
CA GLU A 146 0.95 -12.10 9.26
C GLU A 146 0.90 -13.42 10.04
N ASP A 147 -0.07 -13.56 10.94
CA ASP A 147 -0.29 -14.81 11.65
C ASP A 147 -0.70 -15.92 10.67
N PHE A 148 -1.59 -15.63 9.70
CA PHE A 148 -2.00 -16.58 8.67
C PHE A 148 -0.83 -17.07 7.80
N GLU A 149 0.02 -16.15 7.30
CA GLU A 149 1.23 -16.47 6.53
C GLU A 149 2.16 -17.38 7.36
N ARG A 150 2.35 -17.06 8.64
CA ARG A 150 3.24 -17.80 9.55
C ARG A 150 2.74 -19.19 9.89
N TYR A 151 1.46 -19.35 10.21
CA TYR A 151 0.90 -20.65 10.62
C TYR A 151 0.78 -21.62 9.44
N ASN A 152 0.54 -21.10 8.24
CA ASN A 152 0.35 -21.92 7.05
C ASN A 152 1.59 -22.00 6.15
N ASN A 153 2.65 -21.26 6.47
CA ASN A 153 3.88 -21.16 5.67
C ASN A 153 3.60 -20.80 4.20
N VAL A 154 2.77 -19.77 4.00
CA VAL A 154 2.39 -19.23 2.69
C VAL A 154 2.69 -17.74 2.62
N TYR A 155 2.66 -17.17 1.41
CA TYR A 155 2.84 -15.74 1.19
C TYR A 155 1.63 -15.14 0.48
N LEU A 156 1.14 -14.01 1.01
CA LEU A 156 0.03 -13.20 0.54
C LEU A 156 0.51 -11.77 0.19
N ALA A 157 1.66 -11.66 -0.48
CA ALA A 157 2.35 -10.39 -0.67
C ALA A 157 1.54 -9.32 -1.40
N MET A 158 0.78 -9.67 -2.46
CA MET A 158 -0.08 -8.69 -3.15
C MET A 158 -1.24 -8.27 -2.25
N THR A 159 -1.86 -9.21 -1.55
CA THR A 159 -2.92 -8.89 -0.60
C THR A 159 -2.42 -7.97 0.51
N LYS A 160 -1.28 -8.29 1.12
CA LYS A 160 -0.65 -7.47 2.15
C LYS A 160 -0.34 -6.07 1.63
N HIS A 161 0.30 -5.97 0.46
CA HIS A 161 0.64 -4.68 -0.17
C HIS A 161 -0.58 -3.78 -0.41
N LEU A 162 -1.68 -4.32 -0.94
CA LEU A 162 -2.90 -3.51 -1.15
C LEU A 162 -3.56 -3.11 0.18
N VAL A 163 -3.55 -4.00 1.18
CA VAL A 163 -4.10 -3.73 2.50
C VAL A 163 -3.27 -2.66 3.24
N GLU A 164 -1.94 -2.75 3.19
CA GLU A 164 -1.02 -1.73 3.70
C GLU A 164 -1.25 -0.38 3.01
N SER A 165 -1.33 -0.36 1.67
CA SER A 165 -1.58 0.84 0.88
C SER A 165 -2.88 1.55 1.30
N LEU A 166 -3.96 0.78 1.53
CA LEU A 166 -5.23 1.31 2.04
C LEU A 166 -5.07 1.94 3.43
N GLY A 167 -4.39 1.27 4.35
CA GLY A 167 -4.16 1.79 5.70
C GLY A 167 -3.30 3.04 5.70
N PHE A 168 -2.25 3.03 4.89
CA PHE A 168 -1.31 4.13 4.72
C PHE A 168 -2.01 5.39 4.23
N GLY A 169 -2.76 5.28 3.12
CA GLY A 169 -3.57 6.38 2.60
C GLY A 169 -4.66 6.84 3.57
N ALA A 170 -5.31 5.92 4.30
CA ALA A 170 -6.32 6.27 5.29
C ALA A 170 -5.73 7.06 6.46
N LEU A 171 -4.62 6.60 7.04
CA LEU A 171 -3.94 7.28 8.15
C LEU A 171 -3.44 8.66 7.71
N HIS A 172 -2.73 8.74 6.59
CA HIS A 172 -2.25 9.99 6.01
C HIS A 172 -3.37 10.98 5.71
N SER A 173 -4.54 10.51 5.26
CA SER A 173 -5.69 11.38 5.00
C SER A 173 -6.17 12.15 6.24
N LEU A 174 -5.94 11.63 7.45
CA LEU A 174 -6.24 12.31 8.71
C LEU A 174 -5.29 13.50 8.92
N TYR A 175 -3.99 13.29 8.70
CA TYR A 175 -2.97 14.35 8.79
C TYR A 175 -3.21 15.43 7.73
N TYR A 176 -3.43 15.05 6.47
CA TYR A 176 -3.70 16.03 5.41
C TYR A 176 -4.99 16.81 5.65
N ARG A 177 -6.02 16.17 6.22
CA ARG A 177 -7.25 16.86 6.61
C ARG A 177 -6.95 17.95 7.64
N CYS A 178 -6.11 17.66 8.63
CA CYS A 178 -5.68 18.64 9.62
C CYS A 178 -4.89 19.79 9.01
N ASP A 179 -3.85 19.48 8.23
CA ASP A 179 -2.95 20.48 7.64
C ASP A 179 -3.67 21.41 6.66
N SER A 180 -4.74 20.91 6.02
CA SER A 180 -5.54 21.65 5.04
C SER A 180 -6.86 22.20 5.58
N GLN A 181 -7.13 22.09 6.89
CA GLN A 181 -8.40 22.52 7.49
C GLN A 181 -9.64 21.90 6.80
N GLY A 182 -9.56 20.63 6.41
CA GLY A 182 -10.66 19.88 5.80
C GLY A 182 -10.65 19.80 4.27
N GLU A 183 -9.90 20.66 3.57
CA GLU A 183 -10.00 20.76 2.11
C GLU A 183 -9.61 19.47 1.37
N THR A 184 -8.67 18.70 1.91
CA THR A 184 -8.16 17.48 1.26
C THR A 184 -8.96 16.22 1.59
N TYR A 185 -9.86 16.26 2.58
CA TYR A 185 -10.42 15.04 3.14
C TYR A 185 -11.23 14.24 2.11
N ARG A 186 -11.95 14.94 1.23
CA ARG A 186 -12.72 14.27 0.17
C ARG A 186 -11.81 13.57 -0.83
N LEU A 187 -10.65 14.14 -1.16
CA LEU A 187 -9.67 13.50 -2.04
C LEU A 187 -9.07 12.25 -1.39
N GLY A 188 -8.75 12.31 -0.10
CA GLY A 188 -8.30 11.14 0.67
C GLY A 188 -9.35 10.03 0.70
N GLN A 189 -10.62 10.36 0.96
CA GLN A 189 -11.72 9.39 0.91
C GLN A 189 -11.87 8.75 -0.47
N ASP A 190 -11.75 9.52 -1.55
CA ASP A 190 -11.83 8.98 -2.91
C ASP A 190 -10.66 8.02 -3.21
N LEU A 191 -9.45 8.29 -2.70
CA LEU A 191 -8.31 7.36 -2.83
C LEU A 191 -8.56 6.08 -2.03
N MET A 192 -9.01 6.19 -0.78
CA MET A 192 -9.36 5.03 0.05
C MET A 192 -10.43 4.15 -0.61
N LEU A 193 -11.45 4.76 -1.22
CA LEU A 193 -12.47 4.03 -1.97
C LEU A 193 -11.89 3.28 -3.17
N LEU A 194 -10.94 3.88 -3.88
CA LEU A 194 -10.23 3.24 -4.98
C LEU A 194 -9.42 2.04 -4.48
N GLN A 195 -8.65 2.20 -3.39
CA GLN A 195 -7.83 1.13 -2.81
C GLN A 195 -8.69 0.00 -2.23
N ALA A 196 -9.78 0.32 -1.53
CA ALA A 196 -10.75 -0.67 -1.07
C ALA A 196 -11.41 -1.42 -2.25
N ALA A 197 -11.72 -0.71 -3.34
CA ALA A 197 -12.20 -1.34 -4.57
C ALA A 197 -11.14 -2.24 -5.21
N ALA A 198 -9.86 -1.87 -5.17
CA ALA A 198 -8.75 -2.71 -5.66
C ALA A 198 -8.65 -4.03 -4.86
N ILE A 199 -8.82 -3.98 -3.53
CA ILE A 199 -8.88 -5.19 -2.69
C ILE A 199 -10.10 -6.06 -3.05
N LYS A 200 -11.28 -5.45 -3.16
CA LYS A 200 -12.55 -6.17 -3.35
C LYS A 200 -12.74 -6.72 -4.77
N LEU A 201 -12.40 -5.93 -5.79
CA LEU A 201 -12.67 -6.23 -7.20
C LEU A 201 -11.41 -6.69 -7.94
N GLY A 202 -10.23 -6.24 -7.50
CA GLY A 202 -8.95 -6.64 -8.09
C GLY A 202 -8.54 -8.07 -7.76
N ASN A 203 -9.14 -8.68 -6.73
CA ASN A 203 -8.92 -10.06 -6.31
C ASN A 203 -7.42 -10.38 -6.09
N PRO A 204 -6.76 -9.72 -5.12
CA PRO A 204 -5.33 -9.88 -4.87
C PRO A 204 -4.95 -11.33 -4.52
N LEU A 205 -5.83 -12.06 -3.83
CA LEU A 205 -5.64 -13.49 -3.52
C LEU A 205 -5.44 -14.37 -4.77
N SER A 206 -5.98 -13.97 -5.93
CA SER A 206 -5.72 -14.68 -7.19
C SER A 206 -4.29 -14.47 -7.71
N TYR A 207 -3.68 -13.31 -7.45
CA TYR A 207 -2.26 -13.08 -7.75
C TYR A 207 -1.40 -13.87 -6.77
N ASP A 208 -1.72 -13.83 -5.47
CA ASP A 208 -1.00 -14.58 -4.45
C ASP A 208 -1.04 -16.08 -4.70
N LYS A 209 -2.21 -16.66 -5.06
CA LYS A 209 -2.29 -18.07 -5.43
C LYS A 209 -1.41 -18.44 -6.61
N GLN A 210 -1.34 -17.60 -7.63
CA GLN A 210 -0.50 -17.85 -8.80
C GLN A 210 0.99 -17.73 -8.44
N ALA A 211 1.38 -16.73 -7.66
CA ALA A 211 2.75 -16.54 -7.20
C ALA A 211 3.21 -17.68 -6.28
N ASN A 212 2.32 -18.15 -5.40
CA ASN A 212 2.62 -19.20 -4.42
C ASN A 212 2.97 -20.56 -5.05
N GLN A 213 2.50 -20.84 -6.27
CA GLN A 213 2.96 -22.01 -7.04
C GLN A 213 4.47 -21.98 -7.33
N PHE A 214 5.04 -20.78 -7.47
CA PHE A 214 6.46 -20.56 -7.72
C PHE A 214 7.26 -20.39 -6.41
N HIS A 215 6.61 -19.91 -5.34
CA HIS A 215 7.21 -19.85 -3.99
C HIS A 215 7.60 -21.24 -3.47
N GLN A 216 6.89 -22.31 -3.84
CA GLN A 216 7.28 -23.70 -3.55
C GLN A 216 8.67 -24.07 -4.11
N GLN A 217 9.15 -23.32 -5.11
CA GLN A 217 10.47 -23.47 -5.73
C GLN A 217 11.43 -22.34 -5.34
N SER A 218 11.11 -21.57 -4.29
CA SER A 218 11.90 -20.44 -3.79
C SER A 218 12.06 -19.28 -4.80
N LEU A 219 11.15 -19.16 -5.78
CA LEU A 219 11.12 -18.02 -6.70
C LEU A 219 10.38 -16.86 -6.05
N GLY A 220 11.07 -15.77 -5.69
CA GLY A 220 10.53 -14.65 -4.89
C GLY A 220 9.50 -13.73 -5.55
N ILE A 221 8.74 -14.20 -6.54
CA ILE A 221 7.77 -13.39 -7.30
C ILE A 221 6.80 -12.67 -6.35
N LEU A 222 6.60 -11.36 -6.57
CA LEU A 222 5.83 -10.43 -5.72
C LEU A 222 6.44 -10.16 -4.34
N VAL A 223 6.90 -11.18 -3.62
CA VAL A 223 7.54 -11.01 -2.29
C VAL A 223 8.80 -10.15 -2.38
N ASN A 224 9.60 -10.37 -3.41
CA ASN A 224 10.83 -9.63 -3.65
C ASN A 224 10.63 -8.36 -4.48
N ASP A 225 9.47 -8.21 -5.11
CA ASP A 225 9.24 -7.22 -6.17
C ASP A 225 8.37 -6.05 -5.71
N LEU A 226 7.53 -6.25 -4.69
CA LEU A 226 6.70 -5.21 -4.12
C LEU A 226 7.51 -4.38 -3.11
N PRO A 227 7.35 -3.04 -3.12
CA PRO A 227 8.06 -2.19 -2.18
C PRO A 227 7.44 -2.31 -0.78
N HIS A 228 8.26 -2.06 0.24
CA HIS A 228 7.78 -2.01 1.61
C HIS A 228 6.93 -0.76 1.86
N ILE A 229 5.73 -0.95 2.41
CA ILE A 229 4.87 0.14 2.88
C ILE A 229 4.91 0.15 4.41
N PRO A 230 5.41 1.22 5.06
CA PRO A 230 5.68 1.22 6.50
C PRO A 230 4.42 1.48 7.37
N PHE A 231 3.24 1.01 6.95
CA PHE A 231 1.98 1.32 7.62
C PHE A 231 1.94 0.91 9.10
N LEU A 232 2.34 -0.32 9.45
CA LEU A 232 2.27 -0.78 10.84
C LEU A 232 3.16 0.05 11.77
N LYS A 233 4.34 0.44 11.28
CA LYS A 233 5.25 1.32 12.02
C LYS A 233 4.61 2.69 12.27
N GLU A 234 4.03 3.29 11.23
CA GLU A 234 3.38 4.60 11.36
C GLU A 234 2.08 4.55 12.17
N TYR A 235 1.35 3.44 12.11
CA TYR A 235 0.20 3.20 12.98
C TYR A 235 0.60 3.17 14.47
N ASP A 236 1.71 2.49 14.80
CA ASP A 236 2.24 2.49 16.17
C ASP A 236 2.64 3.90 16.63
N GLU A 237 3.31 4.67 15.77
CA GLU A 237 3.66 6.07 16.03
C GLU A 237 2.39 6.92 16.26
N TYR A 238 1.38 6.76 15.40
CA TYR A 238 0.07 7.39 15.55
C TYR A 238 -0.57 7.09 16.91
N LYS A 239 -0.62 5.81 17.31
CA LYS A 239 -1.21 5.39 18.59
C LYS A 239 -0.46 5.92 19.80
N MET A 240 0.87 5.98 19.71
CA MET A 240 1.69 6.40 20.85
C MET A 240 1.76 7.92 21.01
N LEU A 241 1.76 8.67 19.91
CA LEU A 241 2.17 10.08 19.90
C LEU A 241 1.07 11.03 19.43
N ASP A 242 0.27 10.63 18.44
CA ASP A 242 -0.53 11.59 17.67
C ASP A 242 -2.04 11.44 17.82
N GLU A 243 -2.55 10.32 18.34
CA GLU A 243 -3.99 10.04 18.41
C GLU A 243 -4.78 11.17 19.11
N ALA A 244 -4.26 11.65 20.24
CA ALA A 244 -4.89 12.74 20.98
C ALA A 244 -4.82 14.07 20.22
N HIS A 245 -3.72 14.32 19.49
CA HIS A 245 -3.56 15.52 18.70
C HIS A 245 -4.51 15.54 17.50
N LEU A 246 -4.55 14.46 16.71
CA LEU A 246 -5.45 14.31 15.58
C LEU A 246 -6.92 14.37 16.03
N SER A 247 -7.27 13.71 17.13
CA SER A 247 -8.65 13.76 17.65
C SER A 247 -9.11 15.19 17.96
N ASN A 248 -8.23 16.03 18.50
CA ASN A 248 -8.56 17.44 18.77
C ASN A 248 -8.72 18.25 17.49
N CYS A 249 -7.84 18.04 16.51
CA CYS A 249 -7.91 18.73 15.23
C CYS A 249 -9.16 18.33 14.40
N LEU A 250 -9.57 17.06 14.48
CA LEU A 250 -10.68 16.51 13.71
C LEU A 250 -12.06 16.77 14.32
N ALA A 251 -12.11 17.35 15.53
CA ALA A 251 -13.34 17.66 16.26
C ALA A 251 -14.05 18.94 15.77
N ASP A 252 -13.37 19.73 14.94
CA ASP A 252 -13.88 20.93 14.25
C ASP A 252 -14.36 20.61 12.81
#